data_AF-A0ABD4KV42-F1
#
_entry.id   AF-A0ABD4KV42-F1
#
_cell.length_a   1.000
_cell.length_b   1.000
_cell.length_c   1.000
_cell.angle_alpha   90.00
_cell.angle_beta   90.00
_cell.angle_gamma   90.00
#
_symmetry.space_group_name_H-M   'P 1'
#
loop_
_entity.id
_entity.type
_entity.pdbx_description
1 polymer ?
#
loop_
_entity_poly.entity_id
_entity_poly.type
_entity_poly.pdbx_seq_one_letter_code
_entity_poly.pdbx_strand_id
1 'polypeptide(L)'
;DLAWRCPSCGQTGYETDLEIQSDSNNLICTNIACGQNVPDNTDCRKKVIQPTGFVTDYYREPTNNISNNNYVPVQPSWVIASGTATPLPMPALGYMVADANGKVFHHSSGLSGKGYALCMACGRAESMTAKGELPKALNFEKTHKPPRPSKFDKDEVGRHADCDGSAKIMSSIHLGINSRTDVFELVIKNPKTGEYIPDNEQGRKIATTLAVALRKCLVEQLGVSTNEIQYSVRPTVIGDNQHALVLQLFDSVGGGAGFSTSAPFHISEILSGLVGKLDCRKQCDAFCPECLLESDSKHDTDKLDRMLAIEWLGDNFKHYVSLSTKHQNLIKDGKYCPQTIEAQLTDLLNEKVSECLFVLSSEVE
;
A
#
# COMPACT_ATOMS: atom_id res chain seq x y z
N ASP A 1 6.00 17.87 8.53
CA ASP A 1 5.44 16.60 9.02
C ASP A 1 6.49 15.50 8.99
N LEU A 2 6.28 14.43 9.76
CA LEU A 2 7.11 13.24 9.79
C LEU A 2 6.25 12.01 9.52
N ALA A 3 6.48 11.34 8.39
CA ALA A 3 5.90 10.03 8.13
C ALA A 3 6.87 8.94 8.56
N TRP A 4 6.39 7.87 9.18
CA TRP A 4 7.23 6.77 9.61
C TRP A 4 6.57 5.40 9.38
N ARG A 5 7.42 4.37 9.25
CA ARG A 5 7.04 2.97 9.12
C ARG A 5 7.99 2.09 9.92
N CYS A 6 7.43 1.24 10.78
CA CYS A 6 8.21 0.27 11.55
C CYS A 6 8.71 -0.86 10.63
N PRO A 7 10.03 -1.13 10.59
CA PRO A 7 10.57 -2.21 9.77
C PRO A 7 10.19 -3.61 10.30
N SER A 8 9.88 -3.73 11.59
CA SER A 8 9.53 -5.00 12.23
C SER A 8 8.08 -5.42 11.93
N CYS A 9 7.08 -4.61 12.31
CA CYS A 9 5.68 -5.00 12.18
C CYS A 9 4.92 -4.28 11.06
N GLY A 10 5.57 -3.41 10.28
CA GLY A 10 4.94 -2.67 9.19
C GLY A 10 4.00 -1.55 9.61
N GLN A 11 3.75 -1.35 10.92
CA GLN A 11 2.95 -0.24 11.45
C GLN A 11 3.44 1.09 10.89
N THR A 12 2.51 1.94 10.47
CA THR A 12 2.81 3.28 9.96
C THR A 12 2.28 4.35 10.91
N GLY A 13 2.85 5.54 10.81
CA GLY A 13 2.36 6.74 11.47
C GLY A 13 2.74 8.00 10.74
N TYR A 14 2.07 9.09 11.11
CA TYR A 14 2.19 10.40 10.46
C TYR A 14 2.02 11.48 11.52
N GLU A 15 3.11 12.14 11.88
CA GLU A 15 3.16 13.16 12.92
C GLU A 15 3.16 14.56 12.30
N THR A 16 2.16 15.36 12.65
CA THR A 16 2.07 16.78 12.27
C THR A 16 2.65 17.70 13.35
N ASP A 17 2.68 17.24 14.60
CA ASP A 17 3.06 18.06 15.74
C ASP A 17 4.58 18.17 15.90
N LEU A 18 5.07 19.40 15.97
CA LEU A 18 6.51 19.71 16.04
C LEU A 18 7.15 19.27 17.37
N GLU A 19 6.38 19.20 18.45
CA GLU A 19 6.83 18.73 19.77
C GLU A 19 7.06 17.21 19.79
N ILE A 20 6.22 16.44 19.11
CA ILE A 20 6.41 14.99 18.96
C ILE A 20 7.58 14.70 17.99
N GLN A 21 7.80 15.60 17.01
CA GLN A 21 8.94 15.54 16.10
C GLN A 21 10.28 15.89 16.77
N SER A 22 10.32 16.66 17.86
CA SER A 22 11.60 17.04 18.49
C SER A 22 12.22 15.90 19.31
N ASP A 23 11.43 14.92 19.75
CA ASP A 23 11.88 13.69 20.42
C ASP A 23 12.21 12.55 19.43
N SER A 24 12.39 12.91 18.14
CA SER A 24 12.60 11.99 17.00
C SER A 24 13.67 10.92 17.25
N ASN A 25 14.69 11.16 18.06
CA ASN A 25 15.75 10.17 18.27
C ASN A 25 15.21 8.85 18.86
N ASN A 26 14.08 8.88 19.58
CA ASN A 26 13.47 7.72 20.23
C ASN A 26 12.05 7.45 19.74
N LEU A 27 11.79 7.53 18.43
CA LEU A 27 10.49 7.14 17.88
C LEU A 27 10.23 5.64 18.10
N ILE A 28 9.19 5.30 18.85
CA ILE A 28 8.78 3.93 19.14
C ILE A 28 7.54 3.58 18.32
N CYS A 29 7.49 2.34 17.83
CA CYS A 29 6.34 1.81 17.11
C CYS A 29 5.06 1.85 17.98
N THR A 30 4.00 2.47 17.47
CA THR A 30 2.70 2.59 18.17
C THR A 30 1.93 1.27 18.27
N ASN A 31 2.35 0.23 17.54
CA ASN A 31 1.83 -1.11 17.75
C ASN A 31 2.40 -1.66 19.05
N ILE A 32 1.55 -1.77 20.08
CA ILE A 32 1.90 -2.20 21.44
C ILE A 32 2.55 -3.59 21.45
N ALA A 33 2.12 -4.49 20.56
CA ALA A 33 2.71 -5.83 20.46
C ALA A 33 4.14 -5.81 19.89
N CYS A 34 4.51 -4.75 19.15
CA CYS A 34 5.84 -4.60 18.58
C CYS A 34 6.75 -3.78 19.51
N GLY A 35 6.35 -2.53 19.83
CA GLY A 35 7.07 -1.64 20.73
C GLY A 35 8.54 -1.33 20.37
N GLN A 36 8.98 -1.69 19.15
CA GLN A 36 10.37 -1.51 18.72
C GLN A 36 10.69 -0.06 18.37
N ASN A 37 11.96 0.33 18.52
CA ASN A 37 12.45 1.61 18.01
C ASN A 37 12.38 1.61 16.47
N VAL A 38 11.84 2.69 15.90
CA VAL A 38 11.79 2.91 14.46
C VAL A 38 13.09 3.61 14.06
N PRO A 39 13.98 3.00 13.26
CA PRO A 39 15.29 3.60 12.96
C PRO A 39 15.23 4.97 12.30
N ASP A 40 16.19 5.85 12.58
CA ASP A 40 16.33 7.15 11.93
C ASP A 40 17.02 7.03 10.57
N ASN A 41 16.31 6.49 9.58
CA ASN A 41 16.78 6.40 8.20
C ASN A 41 15.64 6.69 7.22
N THR A 42 16.00 6.95 5.95
CA THR A 42 15.04 7.35 4.90
C THR A 42 14.04 6.27 4.51
N ASP A 43 14.29 5.01 4.88
CA ASP A 43 13.42 3.86 4.56
C ASP A 43 12.32 3.68 5.62
N CYS A 44 12.59 4.13 6.85
CA CYS A 44 11.69 4.04 7.98
C CYS A 44 11.06 5.39 8.34
N ARG A 45 11.70 6.52 8.01
CA ARG A 45 11.25 7.86 8.38
C ARG A 45 11.47 8.85 7.23
N LYS A 46 10.49 9.72 7.02
CA LYS A 46 10.52 10.75 5.97
C LYS A 46 10.06 12.08 6.53
N LYS A 47 10.86 13.13 6.34
CA LYS A 47 10.39 14.51 6.51
C LYS A 47 9.52 14.85 5.32
N VAL A 48 8.27 15.20 5.58
CA VAL A 48 7.24 15.35 4.55
C VAL A 48 6.71 16.77 4.51
N ILE A 49 6.50 17.24 3.29
CA ILE A 49 5.63 18.38 2.97
C ILE A 49 4.53 17.89 2.04
N GLN A 50 3.28 18.18 2.39
CA GLN A 50 2.15 17.99 1.51
C GLN A 50 2.04 19.18 0.55
N PRO A 51 2.28 18.99 -0.76
CA PRO A 51 2.14 20.08 -1.72
C PRO A 51 0.68 20.45 -1.90
N THR A 52 0.39 21.75 -1.97
CA THR A 52 -0.94 22.26 -2.35
C THR A 52 -1.20 22.14 -3.85
N GLY A 53 -0.13 22.01 -4.64
CA GLY A 53 -0.17 21.82 -6.09
C GLY A 53 1.22 21.91 -6.70
N PHE A 54 1.28 21.67 -8.00
CA PHE A 54 2.51 21.76 -8.80
C PHE A 54 2.36 22.83 -9.87
N VAL A 55 3.48 23.49 -10.19
CA VAL A 55 3.54 24.49 -11.26
C VAL A 55 4.71 24.16 -12.18
N THR A 56 4.53 24.40 -13.47
CA THR A 56 5.63 24.31 -14.44
C THR A 56 6.57 25.49 -14.25
N ASP A 57 7.85 25.27 -14.54
CA ASP A 57 8.86 26.32 -14.53
C ASP A 57 8.60 27.30 -15.68
N TYR A 58 8.26 28.55 -15.33
CA TYR A 58 8.00 29.61 -16.30
C TYR A 58 9.18 29.91 -17.24
N TYR A 59 10.41 29.68 -16.77
CA TYR A 59 11.63 30.03 -17.52
C TYR A 59 12.12 28.92 -18.44
N ARG A 60 11.49 27.74 -18.41
CA ARG A 60 11.76 26.66 -19.36
C ARG A 60 10.81 26.74 -20.53
N GLU A 61 11.38 26.78 -21.73
CA GLU A 61 10.58 26.68 -22.96
C GLU A 61 9.91 25.30 -23.02
N PRO A 62 8.60 25.25 -23.33
CA PRO A 62 7.93 23.99 -23.62
C PRO A 62 8.62 23.26 -24.77
N THR A 63 8.85 21.96 -24.60
CA THR A 63 9.46 21.11 -25.63
C THR A 63 8.66 19.83 -25.80
N ASN A 64 8.54 19.37 -27.03
CA ASN A 64 7.99 18.05 -27.39
C ASN A 64 9.09 16.98 -27.51
N ASN A 65 10.33 17.31 -27.17
CA ASN A 65 11.44 16.37 -27.22
C ASN A 65 11.36 15.36 -26.07
N ILE A 66 10.84 14.18 -26.39
CA ILE A 66 10.70 13.05 -25.46
C ILE A 66 12.00 12.26 -25.23
N SER A 67 13.09 12.57 -25.94
CA SER A 67 14.35 11.81 -25.86
C SER A 67 15.05 11.93 -24.50
N ASN A 68 14.79 13.01 -23.75
CA ASN A 68 15.44 13.32 -22.46
C ASN A 68 14.43 13.45 -21.31
N ASN A 69 13.38 12.64 -21.31
CA ASN A 69 12.43 12.64 -20.19
C ASN A 69 13.01 11.94 -18.95
N ASN A 70 13.21 12.72 -17.88
CA ASN A 70 13.54 12.18 -16.57
C ASN A 70 12.25 11.78 -15.86
N TYR A 71 12.06 10.49 -15.62
CA TYR A 71 10.94 9.96 -14.86
C TYR A 71 11.34 9.81 -13.39
N VAL A 72 10.56 10.41 -12.49
CA VAL A 72 10.74 10.22 -11.04
C VAL A 72 10.28 8.80 -10.68
N PRO A 73 11.11 7.99 -10.00
CA PRO A 73 10.72 6.63 -9.62
C PRO A 73 9.48 6.61 -8.72
N VAL A 74 8.52 5.76 -9.08
CA VAL A 74 7.33 5.49 -8.26
C VAL A 74 7.76 4.91 -6.92
N GLN A 75 7.15 5.37 -5.84
CA GLN A 75 7.42 4.87 -4.49
C GLN A 75 6.26 3.99 -4.02
N PRO A 76 6.53 2.86 -3.32
CA PRO A 76 5.48 2.05 -2.75
C PRO A 76 4.75 2.81 -1.62
N SER A 77 3.42 2.76 -1.64
CA SER A 77 2.58 3.34 -0.60
C SER A 77 2.77 2.61 0.74
N TRP A 78 2.75 3.36 1.83
CA TRP A 78 2.74 2.77 3.17
C TRP A 78 1.30 2.67 3.66
N VAL A 79 0.83 1.43 3.86
CA VAL A 79 -0.58 1.13 4.12
C VAL A 79 -0.70 0.42 5.46
N ILE A 80 -1.71 0.76 6.26
CA ILE A 80 -2.05 0.06 7.49
C ILE A 80 -3.56 0.01 7.69
N ALA A 81 -4.06 -1.15 8.12
CA ALA A 81 -5.42 -1.33 8.63
C ALA A 81 -5.39 -1.59 10.14
N SER A 82 -6.42 -1.11 10.85
CA SER A 82 -6.59 -1.27 12.31
C SER A 82 -7.85 -2.06 12.68
N GLY A 83 -8.40 -2.84 11.74
CA GLY A 83 -9.61 -3.64 11.95
C GLY A 83 -9.38 -4.92 12.76
N THR A 84 -10.48 -5.59 13.11
CA THR A 84 -10.45 -6.89 13.79
C THR A 84 -10.08 -8.00 12.82
N ALA A 85 -9.24 -8.93 13.27
CA ALA A 85 -8.90 -10.12 12.49
C ALA A 85 -10.07 -11.10 12.44
N THR A 86 -10.50 -11.44 11.24
CA THR A 86 -11.52 -12.45 10.95
C THR A 86 -10.86 -13.67 10.30
N PRO A 87 -11.12 -14.90 10.78
CA PRO A 87 -10.55 -16.11 10.18
C PRO A 87 -11.07 -16.34 8.77
N LEU A 88 -10.25 -16.90 7.88
CA LEU A 88 -10.69 -17.36 6.55
C LEU A 88 -11.72 -18.51 6.66
N PRO A 89 -12.45 -18.84 5.58
CA PRO A 89 -13.43 -19.95 5.58
C PRO A 89 -12.90 -21.25 6.17
N MET A 90 -11.61 -21.52 5.95
CA MET A 90 -10.82 -22.50 6.69
C MET A 90 -9.82 -21.76 7.59
N PRO A 91 -10.02 -21.73 8.93
CA PRO A 91 -9.13 -20.97 9.83
C PRO A 91 -7.64 -21.37 9.76
N ALA A 92 -7.36 -22.61 9.36
CA ALA A 92 -6.00 -23.10 9.14
C ALA A 92 -5.26 -22.35 8.01
N LEU A 93 -5.98 -21.71 7.07
CA LEU A 93 -5.39 -20.93 5.99
C LEU A 93 -4.94 -19.54 6.42
N GLY A 94 -5.33 -19.05 7.60
CA GLY A 94 -5.00 -17.71 8.08
C GLY A 94 -6.23 -16.84 8.31
N TYR A 95 -6.04 -15.53 8.19
CA TYR A 95 -7.03 -14.52 8.59
C TYR A 95 -6.95 -13.29 7.70
N MET A 96 -7.99 -12.47 7.79
CA MET A 96 -8.11 -11.21 7.07
C MET A 96 -8.53 -10.08 8.00
N VAL A 97 -8.26 -8.85 7.59
CA VAL A 97 -8.70 -7.64 8.27
C VAL A 97 -9.30 -6.72 7.20
N ALA A 98 -10.45 -6.12 7.50
CA ALA A 98 -11.05 -5.08 6.67
C ALA A 98 -11.23 -3.82 7.52
N ASP A 99 -10.86 -2.67 6.97
CA ASP A 99 -10.90 -1.38 7.66
C ASP A 99 -11.34 -0.28 6.69
N ALA A 100 -12.51 0.29 6.91
CA ALA A 100 -13.06 1.40 6.12
C ALA A 100 -12.36 2.74 6.39
N ASN A 101 -11.47 2.78 7.38
CA ASN A 101 -10.73 3.97 7.79
C ASN A 101 -9.22 3.67 7.88
N GLY A 102 -8.73 2.76 7.03
CA GLY A 102 -7.31 2.45 6.89
C GLY A 102 -6.52 3.67 6.43
N LYS A 103 -5.22 3.71 6.72
CA LYS A 103 -4.34 4.85 6.40
C LYS A 103 -3.37 4.47 5.29
N VAL A 104 -3.26 5.35 4.31
CA VAL A 104 -2.34 5.20 3.17
C VAL A 104 -1.50 6.46 3.02
N PHE A 105 -0.18 6.29 3.07
CA PHE A 105 0.79 7.34 2.82
C PHE A 105 1.42 7.16 1.45
N HIS A 106 1.07 8.07 0.53
CA HIS A 106 1.67 8.19 -0.79
C HIS A 106 2.79 9.22 -0.75
N HIS A 107 3.88 8.97 -1.47
CA HIS A 107 4.99 9.91 -1.48
C HIS A 107 5.84 9.84 -2.76
N SER A 108 6.63 10.89 -2.95
CA SER A 108 7.69 10.99 -3.93
C SER A 108 9.00 11.34 -3.22
N SER A 109 10.07 10.63 -3.61
CA SER A 109 11.41 10.78 -3.03
C SER A 109 12.42 11.38 -4.01
N GLY A 110 11.95 11.99 -5.11
CA GLY A 110 12.83 12.56 -6.14
C GLY A 110 13.58 11.51 -6.96
N LEU A 111 14.35 11.97 -7.94
CA LEU A 111 15.04 11.09 -8.91
C LEU A 111 16.02 10.10 -8.27
N SER A 112 16.64 10.49 -7.15
CA SER A 112 17.65 9.69 -6.44
C SER A 112 17.10 8.92 -5.24
N GLY A 113 15.80 9.07 -4.93
CA GLY A 113 15.21 8.52 -3.70
C GLY A 113 15.62 9.24 -2.41
N LYS A 114 16.41 10.32 -2.47
CA LYS A 114 16.91 11.09 -1.32
C LYS A 114 16.06 12.34 -0.97
N GLY A 115 14.90 12.47 -1.60
CA GLY A 115 14.00 13.60 -1.44
C GLY A 115 14.37 14.79 -2.34
N TYR A 116 13.89 15.96 -1.96
CA TYR A 116 14.02 17.22 -2.67
C TYR A 116 14.70 18.26 -1.79
N ALA A 117 15.49 19.12 -2.43
CA ALA A 117 15.76 20.45 -1.92
C ALA A 117 14.55 21.31 -2.23
N LEU A 118 13.99 22.00 -1.23
CA LEU A 118 12.80 22.85 -1.37
C LEU A 118 13.07 24.23 -0.78
N CYS A 119 12.91 25.28 -1.58
CA CYS A 119 12.93 26.65 -1.08
C CYS A 119 11.59 27.02 -0.45
N MET A 120 11.57 27.26 0.86
CA MET A 120 10.35 27.62 1.59
C MET A 120 9.84 29.03 1.29
N ALA A 121 10.64 29.86 0.59
CA ALA A 121 10.21 31.20 0.18
C ALA A 121 9.42 31.20 -1.14
N CYS A 122 9.84 30.41 -2.13
CA CYS A 122 9.24 30.46 -3.48
C CYS A 122 8.65 29.12 -3.97
N GLY A 123 8.83 28.03 -3.22
CA GLY A 123 8.33 26.70 -3.59
C GLY A 123 9.16 26.00 -4.68
N ARG A 124 10.33 26.51 -5.07
CA ARG A 124 11.21 25.81 -6.01
C ARG A 124 11.71 24.52 -5.38
N ALA A 125 11.54 23.41 -6.11
CA ALA A 125 11.99 22.09 -5.71
C ALA A 125 12.94 21.50 -6.77
N GLU A 126 14.03 20.89 -6.31
CA GLU A 126 14.96 20.14 -7.15
C GLU A 126 15.29 18.81 -6.45
N SER A 127 15.43 17.72 -7.21
CA SER A 127 15.79 16.42 -6.60
C SER A 127 17.18 16.50 -5.95
N MET A 128 17.31 15.93 -4.75
CA MET A 128 18.60 15.75 -4.09
C MET A 128 19.52 14.90 -4.97
N THR A 129 20.83 15.10 -4.86
CA THR A 129 21.80 14.26 -5.58
C THR A 129 21.80 12.82 -5.04
N ALA A 130 22.37 11.87 -5.78
CA ALA A 130 22.53 10.48 -5.32
C ALA A 130 23.33 10.36 -4.01
N LYS A 131 24.19 11.33 -3.71
CA LYS A 131 24.97 11.42 -2.47
C LYS A 131 24.19 12.04 -1.29
N GLY A 132 22.95 12.50 -1.51
CA GLY A 132 22.18 13.21 -0.50
C GLY A 132 22.64 14.66 -0.30
N GLU A 133 23.40 15.22 -1.24
CA GLU A 133 23.83 16.62 -1.25
C GLU A 133 22.82 17.50 -2.01
N LEU A 134 22.83 18.80 -1.72
CA LEU A 134 22.03 19.79 -2.44
C LEU A 134 22.41 19.84 -3.92
N PRO A 135 21.43 19.95 -4.83
CA PRO A 135 21.70 20.06 -6.25
C PRO A 135 22.35 21.41 -6.59
N LYS A 136 23.20 21.42 -7.62
CA LYS A 136 23.86 22.67 -8.09
C LYS A 136 22.87 23.78 -8.46
N ALA A 137 21.67 23.41 -8.91
CA ALA A 137 20.63 24.35 -9.33
C ALA A 137 19.86 24.99 -8.15
N LEU A 138 19.92 24.41 -6.95
CA LEU A 138 19.24 24.89 -5.76
C LEU A 138 20.08 24.59 -4.52
N ASN A 139 20.90 25.56 -4.11
CA ASN A 139 21.82 25.48 -2.99
C ASN A 139 21.88 26.79 -2.20
N PHE A 140 22.61 26.77 -1.07
CA PHE A 140 22.71 27.91 -0.16
C PHE A 140 23.54 29.09 -0.68
N GLU A 141 24.42 28.87 -1.67
CA GLU A 141 25.39 29.86 -2.13
C GLU A 141 24.87 30.75 -3.25
N LYS A 142 23.92 30.25 -4.05
CA LYS A 142 23.43 30.93 -5.26
C LYS A 142 21.96 31.26 -5.12
N THR A 143 21.58 32.44 -5.62
CA THR A 143 20.18 32.78 -5.86
C THR A 143 19.59 31.85 -6.93
N HIS A 144 18.27 31.74 -6.93
CA HIS A 144 17.57 30.88 -7.89
C HIS A 144 16.28 31.54 -8.35
N LYS A 145 15.88 31.25 -9.58
CA LYS A 145 14.60 31.74 -10.10
C LYS A 145 13.42 31.04 -9.42
N PRO A 146 12.39 31.77 -8.97
CA PRO A 146 11.16 31.17 -8.45
C PRO A 146 10.40 30.45 -9.59
N PRO A 147 9.67 29.35 -9.35
CA PRO A 147 9.03 28.59 -10.44
C PRO A 147 7.99 29.40 -11.21
N ARG A 148 7.33 30.35 -10.52
CA ARG A 148 6.50 31.38 -11.12
C ARG A 148 7.00 32.77 -10.71
N PRO A 149 7.19 33.68 -11.65
CA PRO A 149 7.45 35.07 -11.32
C PRO A 149 6.21 35.73 -10.69
N SER A 150 6.42 36.61 -9.72
CA SER A 150 5.38 37.52 -9.24
C SER A 150 5.08 38.57 -10.32
N LYS A 151 3.80 38.94 -10.46
CA LYS A 151 3.38 40.01 -11.39
C LYS A 151 3.97 41.37 -11.04
N PHE A 152 4.37 41.56 -9.78
CA PHE A 152 4.85 42.83 -9.23
C PHE A 152 6.39 42.90 -9.13
N ASP A 153 7.09 41.78 -9.34
CA ASP A 153 8.56 41.71 -9.24
C ASP A 153 9.18 41.83 -10.63
N LYS A 154 9.07 43.00 -11.26
CA LYS A 154 9.84 43.35 -12.45
C LYS A 154 10.80 44.49 -12.08
N ASP A 155 12.08 44.33 -12.39
CA ASP A 155 13.05 45.42 -12.32
C ASP A 155 12.71 46.50 -13.38
N GLU A 156 13.39 47.64 -13.33
CA GLU A 156 13.21 48.76 -14.28
C GLU A 156 13.43 48.36 -15.76
N VAL A 157 14.04 47.18 -15.99
CA VAL A 157 14.34 46.59 -17.31
C VAL A 157 13.37 45.45 -17.66
N GLY A 158 12.35 45.20 -16.82
CA GLY A 158 11.33 44.19 -17.04
C GLY A 158 11.75 42.75 -16.69
N ARG A 159 12.90 42.55 -16.04
CA ARG A 159 13.38 41.22 -15.60
C ARG A 159 12.79 40.86 -14.25
N HIS A 160 12.48 39.59 -14.09
CA HIS A 160 12.03 39.05 -12.81
C HIS A 160 13.20 38.87 -11.84
N ALA A 161 12.99 39.28 -10.59
CA ALA A 161 13.98 39.11 -9.54
C ALA A 161 14.21 37.62 -9.24
N ASP A 162 15.47 37.27 -8.97
CA ASP A 162 15.78 35.97 -8.38
C ASP A 162 15.27 35.91 -6.94
N CYS A 163 14.98 34.70 -6.48
CA CYS A 163 14.69 34.44 -5.07
C CYS A 163 15.99 34.52 -4.26
N ASP A 164 15.99 35.40 -3.25
CA ASP A 164 17.00 35.54 -2.21
C ASP A 164 16.87 34.48 -1.10
N GLY A 165 15.85 33.62 -1.19
CA GLY A 165 15.49 32.60 -0.22
C GLY A 165 16.46 31.42 -0.13
N SER A 166 17.71 31.56 -0.57
CA SER A 166 18.71 30.48 -0.50
C SER A 166 18.95 30.01 0.94
N ALA A 167 18.91 30.91 1.93
CA ALA A 167 18.97 30.56 3.35
C ALA A 167 17.71 29.83 3.88
N LYS A 168 16.63 29.78 3.10
CA LYS A 168 15.34 29.15 3.43
C LYS A 168 15.15 27.81 2.69
N ILE A 169 16.23 27.23 2.17
CA ILE A 169 16.20 25.92 1.53
C ILE A 169 16.20 24.82 2.61
N MET A 170 15.21 23.93 2.54
CA MET A 170 15.20 22.68 3.29
C MET A 170 15.69 21.55 2.40
N SER A 171 16.51 20.65 2.96
CA SER A 171 17.04 19.47 2.27
C SER A 171 16.32 18.19 2.68
N SER A 172 16.42 17.17 1.84
CA SER A 172 15.90 15.82 2.11
C SER A 172 14.42 15.79 2.48
N ILE A 173 13.62 16.65 1.84
CA ILE A 173 12.17 16.71 2.00
C ILE A 173 11.52 15.75 1.00
N HIS A 174 10.58 14.94 1.47
CA HIS A 174 9.74 14.10 0.64
C HIS A 174 8.40 14.80 0.41
N LEU A 175 7.87 14.70 -0.81
CA LEU A 175 6.53 15.20 -1.11
C LEU A 175 5.56 14.07 -0.84
N GLY A 176 4.55 14.27 -0.01
CA GLY A 176 3.66 13.17 0.36
C GLY A 176 2.31 13.61 0.88
N ILE A 177 1.37 12.68 0.91
CA ILE A 177 0.03 12.85 1.43
C ILE A 177 -0.37 11.61 2.21
N ASN A 178 -0.98 11.82 3.37
CA ASN A 178 -1.56 10.75 4.17
C ASN A 178 -3.08 10.82 4.06
N SER A 179 -3.69 9.77 3.51
CA SER A 179 -5.12 9.70 3.23
C SER A 179 -5.75 8.53 3.96
N ARG A 180 -7.06 8.62 4.20
CA ARG A 180 -7.87 7.52 4.70
C ARG A 180 -8.60 6.87 3.54
N THR A 181 -8.72 5.54 3.54
CA THR A 181 -9.41 4.78 2.50
C THR A 181 -9.80 3.39 3.04
N ASP A 182 -10.61 2.67 2.27
CA ASP A 182 -10.90 1.26 2.53
C ASP A 182 -9.66 0.40 2.28
N VAL A 183 -9.28 -0.41 3.27
CA VAL A 183 -8.14 -1.32 3.22
C VAL A 183 -8.59 -2.73 3.58
N PHE A 184 -8.12 -3.70 2.80
CA PHE A 184 -8.22 -5.12 3.08
C PHE A 184 -6.82 -5.71 3.23
N GLU A 185 -6.61 -6.44 4.31
CA GLU A 185 -5.38 -7.17 4.58
C GLU A 185 -5.66 -8.66 4.66
N LEU A 186 -4.78 -9.46 4.06
CA LEU A 186 -4.82 -10.91 4.08
C LEU A 186 -3.49 -11.46 4.58
N VAL A 187 -3.56 -12.30 5.60
CA VAL A 187 -2.43 -13.10 6.09
C VAL A 187 -2.73 -14.55 5.84
N ILE A 188 -1.91 -15.19 5.01
CA ILE A 188 -2.15 -16.54 4.52
C ILE A 188 -1.07 -17.52 4.97
N LYS A 189 -1.49 -18.75 5.22
CA LYS A 189 -0.66 -19.91 5.54
C LYS A 189 -0.69 -20.92 4.40
N ASN A 190 0.42 -21.62 4.22
CA ASN A 190 0.44 -22.82 3.38
C ASN A 190 -0.47 -23.88 4.02
N PRO A 191 -1.44 -24.44 3.27
CA PRO A 191 -2.41 -25.40 3.81
C PRO A 191 -1.81 -26.73 4.30
N LYS A 192 -0.66 -27.13 3.75
CA LYS A 192 0.03 -28.38 4.11
C LYS A 192 1.03 -28.19 5.25
N THR A 193 1.85 -27.15 5.19
CA THR A 193 2.91 -26.92 6.19
C THR A 193 2.44 -26.08 7.38
N GLY A 194 1.37 -25.30 7.22
CA GLY A 194 0.89 -24.35 8.23
C GLY A 194 1.76 -23.11 8.37
N GLU A 195 2.79 -22.95 7.52
CA GLU A 195 3.74 -21.86 7.58
C GLU A 195 3.19 -20.58 6.93
N TYR A 196 3.57 -19.44 7.49
CA TYR A 196 3.32 -18.14 6.88
C TYR A 196 4.33 -17.82 5.79
N ILE A 197 4.00 -16.87 4.90
CA ILE A 197 4.98 -16.33 3.96
C ILE A 197 6.05 -15.55 4.75
N PRO A 198 7.33 -15.93 4.70
CA PRO A 198 8.39 -15.29 5.47
C PRO A 198 8.75 -13.92 4.89
N ASP A 199 9.23 -13.01 5.74
CA ASP A 199 9.79 -11.73 5.29
C ASP A 199 11.25 -11.86 4.83
N ASN A 200 11.44 -12.48 3.66
CA ASN A 200 12.71 -12.56 2.94
C ASN A 200 12.50 -12.31 1.44
N GLU A 201 13.57 -12.30 0.64
CA GLU A 201 13.49 -11.98 -0.80
C GLU A 201 12.47 -12.89 -1.54
N GLN A 202 12.52 -14.20 -1.30
CA GLN A 202 11.62 -15.16 -1.93
C GLN A 202 10.17 -14.97 -1.46
N GLY A 203 9.96 -14.77 -0.16
CA GLY A 203 8.64 -14.51 0.41
C GLY A 203 8.04 -13.20 -0.11
N ARG A 204 8.84 -12.15 -0.31
CA ARG A 204 8.40 -10.89 -0.92
C ARG A 204 7.98 -11.07 -2.37
N LYS A 205 8.64 -11.93 -3.14
CA LYS A 205 8.20 -12.33 -4.50
C LYS A 205 6.85 -13.05 -4.46
N ILE A 206 6.70 -14.03 -3.56
CA ILE A 206 5.45 -14.76 -3.35
C ILE A 206 4.33 -13.79 -2.97
N ALA A 207 4.50 -13.02 -1.90
CA ALA A 207 3.45 -12.12 -1.40
C ALA A 207 3.05 -11.04 -2.41
N THR A 208 4.01 -10.44 -3.13
CA THR A 208 3.71 -9.42 -4.15
C THR A 208 2.94 -10.04 -5.32
N THR A 209 3.37 -11.21 -5.78
CA THR A 209 2.67 -11.97 -6.83
C THR A 209 1.24 -12.31 -6.43
N LEU A 210 1.05 -12.80 -5.20
CA LEU A 210 -0.26 -13.13 -4.67
C LEU A 210 -1.14 -11.88 -4.51
N ALA A 211 -0.60 -10.75 -4.05
CA ALA A 211 -1.35 -9.50 -3.92
C ALA A 211 -1.85 -8.99 -5.29
N VAL A 212 -1.01 -9.05 -6.33
CA VAL A 212 -1.39 -8.69 -7.70
C VAL A 212 -2.47 -9.63 -8.25
N ALA A 213 -2.33 -10.94 -8.06
CA ALA A 213 -3.32 -11.92 -8.49
C ALA A 213 -4.66 -11.76 -7.73
N LEU A 214 -4.59 -11.54 -6.42
CA LEU A 214 -5.75 -11.32 -5.55
C LEU A 214 -6.51 -10.07 -5.97
N ARG A 215 -5.81 -8.97 -6.26
CA ARG A 215 -6.42 -7.77 -6.82
C ARG A 215 -7.18 -8.08 -8.09
N LYS A 216 -6.55 -8.76 -9.06
CA LYS A 216 -7.20 -9.10 -10.34
C LYS A 216 -8.49 -9.87 -10.12
N CYS A 217 -8.49 -10.83 -9.20
CA CYS A 217 -9.69 -11.56 -8.84
C CYS A 217 -10.77 -10.65 -8.24
N LEU A 218 -10.43 -9.79 -7.29
CA LEU A 218 -11.38 -8.88 -6.67
C LEU A 218 -11.99 -7.91 -7.68
N VAL A 219 -11.16 -7.30 -8.52
CA VAL A 219 -11.60 -6.36 -9.57
C VAL A 219 -12.56 -7.03 -10.55
N GLU A 220 -12.29 -8.27 -10.95
CA GLU A 220 -13.19 -9.06 -11.81
C GLU A 220 -14.48 -9.45 -11.12
N GLN A 221 -14.44 -9.81 -9.83
CA GLN A 221 -15.65 -10.11 -9.05
C GLN A 221 -16.55 -8.88 -8.91
N LEU A 222 -15.96 -7.70 -8.72
CA LEU A 222 -16.70 -6.44 -8.54
C LEU A 222 -17.08 -5.76 -9.86
N GLY A 223 -16.48 -6.16 -10.99
CA GLY A 223 -16.71 -5.54 -12.30
C GLY A 223 -16.17 -4.11 -12.39
N VAL A 224 -15.09 -3.80 -11.67
CA VAL A 224 -14.46 -2.46 -11.62
C VAL A 224 -13.17 -2.41 -12.45
N SER A 225 -12.54 -1.24 -12.53
CA SER A 225 -11.22 -1.10 -13.17
C SER A 225 -10.10 -1.47 -12.20
N THR A 226 -8.99 -1.99 -12.72
CA THR A 226 -7.79 -2.29 -11.92
C THR A 226 -7.17 -1.05 -11.29
N ASN A 227 -7.43 0.13 -11.86
CA ASN A 227 -7.01 1.42 -11.29
C ASN A 227 -7.83 1.86 -10.08
N GLU A 228 -8.95 1.19 -9.76
CA GLU A 228 -9.75 1.51 -8.57
C GLU A 228 -9.13 0.92 -7.30
N ILE A 229 -8.39 -0.19 -7.43
CA ILE A 229 -7.82 -0.93 -6.30
C ILE A 229 -6.30 -1.01 -6.46
N GLN A 230 -5.56 -0.53 -5.47
CA GLN A 230 -4.11 -0.68 -5.39
C GLN A 230 -3.74 -1.84 -4.48
N TYR A 231 -2.47 -2.25 -4.54
CA TYR A 231 -1.94 -3.32 -3.70
C TYR A 231 -0.62 -2.91 -3.03
N SER A 232 -0.30 -3.56 -1.91
CA SER A 232 0.98 -3.45 -1.22
C SER A 232 1.27 -4.72 -0.43
N VAL A 233 2.49 -4.83 0.08
CA VAL A 233 2.91 -5.90 1.00
C VAL A 233 3.68 -5.29 2.16
N ARG A 234 3.28 -5.62 3.39
CA ARG A 234 3.98 -5.20 4.60
C ARG A 234 4.33 -6.39 5.48
N PRO A 235 5.38 -6.31 6.31
CA PRO A 235 5.58 -7.30 7.35
C PRO A 235 4.53 -7.14 8.45
N THR A 236 4.32 -8.21 9.20
CA THR A 236 3.65 -8.22 10.50
C THR A 236 4.38 -9.17 11.43
N VAL A 237 4.26 -8.94 12.73
CA VAL A 237 4.78 -9.85 13.75
C VAL A 237 3.71 -10.88 14.07
N ILE A 238 4.10 -12.15 14.16
CA ILE A 238 3.25 -13.27 14.57
C ILE A 238 3.94 -13.99 15.73
N GLY A 239 3.29 -14.04 16.89
CA GLY A 239 3.88 -14.61 18.10
C GLY A 239 5.22 -13.95 18.47
N ASP A 240 6.07 -14.71 19.16
CA ASP A 240 7.37 -14.21 19.61
C ASP A 240 8.38 -14.21 18.46
N ASN A 241 8.60 -13.02 17.89
CA ASN A 241 9.68 -12.70 16.95
C ASN A 241 9.64 -13.43 15.59
N GLN A 242 8.50 -14.00 15.20
CA GLN A 242 8.28 -14.47 13.83
C GLN A 242 7.65 -13.36 13.00
N HIS A 243 8.07 -13.26 11.74
CA HIS A 243 7.51 -12.30 10.79
C HIS A 243 6.74 -13.04 9.70
N ALA A 244 5.61 -12.48 9.34
CA ALA A 244 4.85 -12.89 8.17
C ALA A 244 4.62 -11.70 7.25
N LEU A 245 4.30 -12.00 6.00
CA LEU A 245 3.87 -10.99 5.04
C LEU A 245 2.35 -10.87 4.99
N VAL A 246 1.90 -9.62 4.99
CA VAL A 246 0.51 -9.23 4.83
C VAL A 246 0.32 -8.74 3.41
N LEU A 247 -0.63 -9.33 2.69
CA LEU A 247 -1.06 -8.88 1.37
C LEU A 247 -2.11 -7.78 1.61
N GLN A 248 -1.94 -6.62 0.99
CA GLN A 248 -2.85 -5.49 1.20
C GLN A 248 -3.48 -5.10 -0.12
N LEU A 249 -4.80 -4.89 -0.12
CA LEU A 249 -5.56 -4.23 -1.17
C LEU A 249 -6.20 -2.98 -0.58
N PHE A 250 -6.24 -1.89 -1.33
CA PHE A 250 -6.82 -0.64 -0.84
C PHE A 250 -7.38 0.21 -1.96
N ASP A 251 -8.43 0.97 -1.66
CA ASP A 251 -9.09 1.79 -2.67
C ASP A 251 -8.22 2.98 -3.04
N SER A 252 -8.13 3.27 -4.33
CA SER A 252 -7.28 4.33 -4.88
C SER A 252 -7.80 5.74 -4.56
N VAL A 253 -9.09 5.86 -4.26
CA VAL A 253 -9.75 7.13 -3.97
C VAL A 253 -9.70 7.41 -2.46
N GLY A 254 -9.29 8.61 -2.09
CA GLY A 254 -9.37 9.05 -0.69
C GLY A 254 -10.81 9.11 -0.20
N GLY A 255 -11.05 8.61 1.02
CA GLY A 255 -12.38 8.42 1.60
C GLY A 255 -12.94 7.02 1.40
N GLY A 256 -12.39 6.24 0.45
CA GLY A 256 -12.82 4.88 0.19
C GLY A 256 -14.08 4.78 -0.69
N ALA A 257 -14.12 3.78 -1.57
CA ALA A 257 -15.27 3.45 -2.41
C ALA A 257 -15.97 2.15 -1.97
N GLY A 258 -15.48 1.51 -0.92
CA GLY A 258 -15.96 0.23 -0.38
C GLY A 258 -15.46 -1.00 -1.13
N PHE A 259 -14.58 -0.88 -2.13
CA PHE A 259 -14.18 -2.04 -2.94
C PHE A 259 -13.30 -3.00 -2.12
N SER A 260 -12.29 -2.49 -1.44
CA SER A 260 -11.39 -3.31 -0.63
C SER A 260 -12.10 -3.92 0.57
N THR A 261 -12.92 -3.15 1.28
CA THR A 261 -13.70 -3.65 2.43
C THR A 261 -14.82 -4.62 2.03
N SER A 262 -15.17 -4.73 0.74
CA SER A 262 -16.06 -5.79 0.23
C SER A 262 -15.36 -7.15 0.04
N ALA A 263 -14.02 -7.18 -0.03
CA ALA A 263 -13.26 -8.41 -0.31
C ALA A 263 -13.57 -9.59 0.63
N PRO A 264 -13.80 -9.41 1.95
CA PRO A 264 -14.22 -10.49 2.84
C PRO A 264 -15.47 -11.25 2.37
N PHE A 265 -16.42 -10.56 1.73
CA PHE A 265 -17.67 -11.17 1.25
C PHE A 265 -17.48 -12.02 -0.02
N HIS A 266 -16.37 -11.81 -0.73
CA HIS A 266 -15.99 -12.53 -1.94
C HIS A 266 -14.76 -13.43 -1.72
N ILE A 267 -14.38 -13.66 -0.47
CA ILE A 267 -13.08 -14.26 -0.14
C ILE A 267 -12.91 -15.66 -0.74
N SER A 268 -13.97 -16.46 -0.78
CA SER A 268 -13.93 -17.82 -1.34
C SER A 268 -13.71 -17.77 -2.86
N GLU A 269 -14.43 -16.89 -3.55
CA GLU A 269 -14.36 -16.67 -4.99
C GLU A 269 -13.00 -16.12 -5.40
N ILE A 270 -12.48 -15.12 -4.70
CA ILE A 270 -11.18 -14.51 -5.05
C ILE A 270 -10.01 -15.45 -4.76
N LEU A 271 -10.02 -16.22 -3.67
CA LEU A 271 -8.96 -17.20 -3.39
C LEU A 271 -9.00 -18.39 -4.35
N SER A 272 -10.20 -18.84 -4.76
CA SER A 272 -10.35 -19.87 -5.79
C SER A 272 -9.86 -19.37 -7.17
N GLY A 273 -10.24 -18.15 -7.52
CA GLY A 273 -9.84 -17.48 -8.76
C GLY A 273 -8.34 -17.21 -8.82
N LEU A 274 -7.70 -16.94 -7.68
CA LEU A 274 -6.28 -16.58 -7.58
C LEU A 274 -5.39 -17.64 -8.21
N VAL A 275 -5.63 -18.93 -7.93
CA VAL A 275 -4.86 -20.02 -8.53
C VAL A 275 -5.04 -20.04 -10.06
N GLY A 276 -6.23 -19.73 -10.55
CA GLY A 276 -6.50 -19.59 -11.98
C GLY A 276 -5.77 -18.41 -12.63
N LYS A 277 -5.47 -17.34 -11.89
CA LYS A 277 -4.65 -16.22 -12.40
C LYS A 277 -3.17 -16.57 -12.50
N LEU A 278 -2.69 -17.40 -11.59
CA LEU A 278 -1.31 -17.89 -11.63
C LEU A 278 -1.12 -18.98 -12.69
N ASP A 279 -2.16 -19.76 -12.99
CA ASP A 279 -2.16 -20.77 -14.07
C ASP A 279 -2.31 -20.10 -15.45
N CYS A 280 -1.22 -19.47 -15.90
CA CYS A 280 -1.20 -18.68 -17.11
C CYS A 280 -1.35 -19.55 -18.36
N ARG A 281 -2.37 -19.25 -19.20
CA ARG A 281 -2.62 -19.93 -20.48
C ARG A 281 -1.42 -19.91 -21.44
N LYS A 282 -0.61 -18.85 -21.39
CA LYS A 282 0.62 -18.70 -22.19
C LYS A 282 1.82 -19.45 -21.63
N GLN A 283 1.69 -20.07 -20.45
CA GLN A 283 2.76 -20.82 -19.79
C GLN A 283 4.06 -20.01 -19.64
N CYS A 284 3.97 -18.71 -19.33
CA CYS A 284 5.15 -17.86 -19.16
C CYS A 284 5.98 -18.28 -17.93
N ASP A 285 7.26 -17.93 -17.88
CA ASP A 285 8.16 -18.40 -16.81
C ASP A 285 7.92 -17.68 -15.47
N ALA A 286 7.56 -16.39 -15.50
CA ALA A 286 7.37 -15.58 -14.28
C ALA A 286 6.09 -14.74 -14.33
N PHE A 287 5.96 -13.86 -15.33
CA PHE A 287 4.80 -12.99 -15.52
C PHE A 287 4.64 -12.62 -16.99
N CYS A 288 3.44 -12.17 -17.37
CA CYS A 288 3.15 -11.61 -18.69
C CYS A 288 1.93 -10.67 -18.63
N PRO A 289 1.65 -9.89 -19.68
CA PRO A 289 0.46 -9.03 -19.77
C PRO A 289 -0.88 -9.75 -19.55
N GLU A 290 -0.96 -11.07 -19.80
CA GLU A 290 -2.21 -11.82 -19.60
C GLU A 290 -2.43 -12.27 -18.15
N CYS A 291 -1.37 -12.57 -17.39
CA CYS A 291 -1.51 -13.10 -16.03
C CYS A 291 -1.31 -12.04 -14.94
N LEU A 292 -0.20 -11.29 -14.94
CA LEU A 292 0.22 -10.48 -13.78
C LEU A 292 0.67 -9.06 -14.13
N LEU A 293 1.07 -8.80 -15.37
CA LEU A 293 1.63 -7.49 -15.74
C LEU A 293 0.51 -6.50 -16.10
N GLU A 294 0.46 -5.38 -15.39
CA GLU A 294 -0.46 -4.25 -15.58
C GLU A 294 0.32 -2.93 -15.57
N SER A 295 -0.40 -1.80 -15.73
CA SER A 295 0.18 -0.46 -15.84
C SER A 295 1.03 -0.08 -14.62
N ASP A 296 0.68 -0.57 -13.43
CA ASP A 296 1.34 -0.31 -12.17
C ASP A 296 2.29 -1.45 -11.75
N SER A 297 1.90 -2.72 -11.93
CA SER A 297 2.74 -3.87 -11.56
C SER A 297 4.01 -4.01 -12.39
N LYS A 298 4.11 -3.28 -13.51
CA LYS A 298 5.38 -3.09 -14.24
C LYS A 298 6.52 -2.54 -13.37
N HIS A 299 6.20 -1.82 -12.30
CA HIS A 299 7.17 -1.25 -11.37
C HIS A 299 7.68 -2.27 -10.35
N ASP A 300 7.06 -3.45 -10.24
CA ASP A 300 7.42 -4.53 -9.32
C ASP A 300 7.82 -5.81 -10.07
N THR A 301 8.24 -5.72 -11.33
CA THR A 301 8.56 -6.90 -12.17
C THR A 301 9.65 -7.78 -11.58
N ASP A 302 10.58 -7.21 -10.81
CA ASP A 302 11.61 -7.92 -10.03
C ASP A 302 11.02 -8.77 -8.89
N LYS A 303 9.76 -8.51 -8.51
CA LYS A 303 9.03 -9.17 -7.43
C LYS A 303 7.88 -10.06 -7.92
N LEU A 304 7.71 -10.23 -9.24
CA LEU A 304 6.64 -11.06 -9.80
C LEU A 304 7.19 -12.42 -10.26
N ASP A 305 6.65 -13.50 -9.70
CA ASP A 305 6.98 -14.87 -10.06
C ASP A 305 5.79 -15.80 -9.79
N ARG A 306 5.02 -16.11 -10.85
CA ARG A 306 3.83 -16.96 -10.75
C ARG A 306 4.16 -18.40 -10.37
N MET A 307 5.32 -18.91 -10.79
CA MET A 307 5.70 -20.31 -10.56
C MET A 307 6.04 -20.51 -9.10
N LEU A 308 6.82 -19.58 -8.55
CA LEU A 308 7.14 -19.53 -7.13
C LEU A 308 5.88 -19.41 -6.25
N ALA A 309 4.92 -18.58 -6.66
CA ALA A 309 3.66 -18.42 -5.93
C ALA A 309 2.78 -19.68 -5.98
N ILE A 310 2.65 -20.34 -7.15
CA ILE A 310 1.91 -21.60 -7.28
C ILE A 310 2.55 -22.70 -6.44
N GLU A 311 3.86 -22.85 -6.53
CA GLU A 311 4.61 -23.84 -5.76
C GLU A 311 4.39 -23.64 -4.26
N TRP A 312 4.45 -22.39 -3.80
CA TRP A 312 4.20 -22.07 -2.40
C TRP A 312 2.76 -22.35 -1.94
N LEU A 313 1.74 -22.10 -2.77
CA LEU A 313 0.35 -22.44 -2.43
C LEU A 313 0.13 -23.96 -2.39
N GLY A 314 0.76 -24.68 -3.31
CA GLY A 314 0.63 -26.12 -3.49
C GLY A 314 -0.68 -26.56 -4.16
N ASP A 315 -0.66 -27.76 -4.75
CA ASP A 315 -1.75 -28.27 -5.62
C ASP A 315 -3.12 -28.34 -4.95
N ASN A 316 -3.14 -28.55 -3.63
CA ASN A 316 -4.37 -28.74 -2.87
C ASN A 316 -4.99 -27.43 -2.38
N PHE A 317 -4.37 -26.26 -2.62
CA PHE A 317 -4.85 -24.99 -2.09
C PHE A 317 -6.34 -24.74 -2.36
N LYS A 318 -6.81 -25.02 -3.59
CA LYS A 318 -8.21 -24.89 -3.99
C LYS A 318 -9.19 -25.73 -3.16
N HIS A 319 -8.75 -26.78 -2.48
CA HIS A 319 -9.61 -27.59 -1.62
C HIS A 319 -9.85 -26.96 -0.24
N TYR A 320 -9.08 -25.93 0.13
CA TYR A 320 -9.16 -25.27 1.43
C TYR A 320 -9.81 -23.88 1.37
N VAL A 321 -10.03 -23.31 0.18
CA VAL A 321 -10.52 -21.92 0.03
C VAL A 321 -12.02 -21.76 0.27
N SER A 322 -12.78 -22.86 0.31
CA SER A 322 -14.21 -22.88 0.60
C SER A 322 -14.50 -23.50 1.97
N LEU A 323 -15.77 -23.41 2.40
CA LEU A 323 -16.24 -24.16 3.57
C LEU A 323 -15.88 -25.65 3.46
N SER A 324 -15.51 -26.27 4.58
CA SER A 324 -15.23 -27.70 4.65
C SER A 324 -16.43 -28.54 4.21
N THR A 325 -16.18 -29.76 3.70
CA THR A 325 -17.24 -30.71 3.33
C THR A 325 -18.18 -31.00 4.51
N LYS A 326 -17.66 -30.99 5.75
CA LYS A 326 -18.48 -31.15 6.97
C LYS A 326 -19.56 -30.07 7.06
N HIS A 327 -19.19 -28.80 6.88
CA HIS A 327 -20.15 -27.69 6.94
C HIS A 327 -21.10 -27.65 5.74
N GLN A 328 -20.60 -27.94 4.53
CA GLN A 328 -21.43 -28.00 3.33
C GLN A 328 -22.49 -29.11 3.39
N ASN A 329 -22.18 -30.24 4.02
CA ASN A 329 -23.14 -31.33 4.21
C ASN A 329 -24.20 -31.01 5.27
N LEU A 330 -23.88 -30.17 6.25
CA LEU A 330 -24.82 -29.77 7.29
C LEU A 330 -25.82 -28.72 6.81
N ILE A 331 -25.34 -27.72 6.08
CA ILE A 331 -26.16 -26.61 5.57
C ILE A 331 -26.08 -26.62 4.06
N LYS A 332 -27.16 -27.11 3.44
CA LYS A 332 -27.30 -27.06 1.99
C LYS A 332 -27.22 -25.61 1.53
N ASP A 333 -26.39 -25.36 0.52
CA ASP A 333 -26.12 -24.02 -0.04
C ASP A 333 -25.52 -23.03 0.98
N GLY A 334 -24.96 -23.54 2.09
CA GLY A 334 -24.29 -22.74 3.11
C GLY A 334 -23.13 -21.95 2.52
N LYS A 335 -23.08 -20.66 2.85
CA LYS A 335 -22.01 -19.74 2.44
C LYS A 335 -21.25 -19.26 3.66
N TYR A 336 -19.96 -19.01 3.47
CA TYR A 336 -19.15 -18.39 4.50
C TYR A 336 -19.62 -16.94 4.70
N CYS A 337 -19.79 -16.53 5.95
CA CYS A 337 -20.10 -15.15 6.33
C CYS A 337 -18.96 -14.59 7.19
N PRO A 338 -18.29 -13.50 6.75
CA PRO A 338 -17.21 -12.87 7.51
C PRO A 338 -17.70 -11.93 8.63
N GLN A 339 -18.99 -11.64 8.67
CA GLN A 339 -19.56 -10.67 9.60
C GLN A 339 -19.73 -11.28 11.01
N THR A 340 -19.86 -10.39 12.00
CA THR A 340 -20.33 -10.80 13.32
C THR A 340 -21.78 -11.26 13.24
N ILE A 341 -22.20 -12.09 14.20
CA ILE A 341 -23.60 -12.52 14.32
C ILE A 341 -24.54 -11.31 14.40
N GLU A 342 -24.16 -10.27 15.15
CA GLU A 342 -24.95 -9.03 15.29
C GLU A 342 -25.16 -8.30 13.96
N ALA A 343 -24.09 -8.13 13.18
CA ALA A 343 -24.16 -7.45 11.88
C ALA A 343 -25.01 -8.26 10.90
N GLN A 344 -24.79 -9.58 10.81
CA GLN A 344 -25.58 -10.44 9.94
C GLN A 344 -27.07 -10.46 10.34
N LEU A 345 -27.39 -10.43 11.64
CA LEU A 345 -28.78 -10.36 12.09
C LEU A 345 -29.43 -9.03 11.72
N THR A 346 -28.69 -7.93 11.81
CA THR A 346 -29.19 -6.61 11.41
C THR A 346 -29.52 -6.58 9.92
N ASP A 347 -28.67 -7.20 9.08
CA ASP A 347 -28.92 -7.33 7.65
C ASP A 347 -30.17 -8.19 7.37
N LEU A 348 -30.31 -9.34 8.04
CA LEU A 348 -31.47 -10.23 7.89
C LEU A 348 -32.79 -9.56 8.36
N LEU A 349 -32.73 -8.73 9.40
CA LEU A 349 -33.89 -7.94 9.85
C LEU A 349 -34.35 -6.94 8.79
N ASN A 350 -33.40 -6.32 8.08
CA ASN A 350 -33.71 -5.41 6.96
C ASN A 350 -34.32 -6.16 5.77
N GLU A 351 -33.95 -7.42 5.57
CA GLU A 351 -34.49 -8.30 4.52
C GLU A 351 -35.86 -8.92 4.86
N LYS A 352 -36.43 -8.61 6.03
CA LYS A 352 -37.74 -9.11 6.51
C LYS A 352 -37.79 -10.65 6.66
N VAL A 353 -36.70 -11.24 7.11
CA VAL A 353 -36.65 -12.66 7.46
C VAL A 353 -37.59 -12.95 8.65
N SER A 354 -38.43 -13.98 8.53
CA SER A 354 -39.44 -14.33 9.54
C SER A 354 -38.95 -15.29 10.63
N GLU A 355 -37.89 -16.06 10.35
CA GLU A 355 -37.35 -17.07 11.26
C GLU A 355 -35.83 -17.20 11.06
N CYS A 356 -35.08 -17.30 12.16
CA CYS A 356 -33.64 -17.54 12.15
C CYS A 356 -33.32 -18.75 13.02
N LEU A 357 -32.73 -19.79 12.43
CA LEU A 357 -32.25 -20.97 13.15
C LEU A 357 -30.74 -20.83 13.40
N PHE A 358 -30.35 -20.94 14.66
CA PHE A 358 -28.93 -20.98 15.05
C PHE A 358 -28.52 -22.41 15.35
N VAL A 359 -27.45 -22.87 14.70
CA VAL A 359 -26.82 -24.15 14.99
C VAL A 359 -25.40 -23.87 15.46
N LEU A 360 -25.12 -24.17 16.73
CA LEU A 360 -23.81 -23.90 17.33
C LEU A 360 -22.84 -25.05 17.05
N SER A 361 -21.56 -24.73 16.88
CA SER A 361 -20.53 -25.73 16.54
C SER A 361 -20.42 -26.89 17.54
N SER A 362 -20.68 -26.62 18.82
CA SER A 362 -20.70 -27.64 19.90
C SER A 362 -21.78 -28.71 19.73
N GLU A 363 -22.81 -28.43 18.93
CA GLU A 363 -23.90 -29.38 18.63
C GLU A 363 -23.69 -30.11 17.29
N VAL A 364 -22.61 -29.78 16.59
CA VAL A 364 -22.27 -30.26 15.24
C VAL A 364 -21.00 -31.11 15.26
N GLU A 365 -20.33 -31.24 16.41
CA GLU A 365 -19.08 -32.00 16.55
C GLU A 365 -19.21 -33.50 16.29
#